data_AF-A0A2D8G2W3-F1
#
_entry.id   AF-A0A2D8G2W3-F1
#
_cell.length_a   1.000
_cell.length_b   1.000
_cell.length_c   1.000
_cell.angle_alpha   90.00
_cell.angle_beta   90.00
_cell.angle_gamma   90.00
#
_symmetry.space_group_name_H-M   'P 1'
#
loop_
_entity.id
_entity.type
_entity.pdbx_description
1 polymer ?
#
loop_
_entity_poly.entity_id
_entity_poly.type
_entity_poly.pdbx_seq_one_letter_code
_entity_poly.pdbx_strand_id
1 'polypeptide(L)'
;MSTSEFSASELELAALRVLELSEQALLYGETDKISDETVQRLLTAGTKLFANKVEMEDRFFSPYTTADDVTATDVVMTCSDMLRAVNLSTFDLAMWFQRPRSNED
;
A
#
# COMPACT_ATOMS: atom_id res chain seq x y z
N MET A 1 14.19 29.69 -0.47
CA MET A 1 14.25 28.21 -0.43
C MET A 1 13.14 27.79 0.52
N SER A 2 12.00 27.29 0.01
CA SER A 2 10.91 26.83 0.88
C SER A 2 11.33 25.56 1.58
N THR A 3 11.48 25.63 2.89
CA THR A 3 11.55 24.46 3.77
C THR A 3 10.22 23.73 3.64
N SER A 4 10.27 22.44 3.30
CA SER A 4 9.10 21.58 3.27
C SER A 4 8.47 21.55 4.68
N GLU A 5 7.20 21.92 4.80
CA GLU A 5 6.39 21.82 6.03
C GLU A 5 5.93 20.38 6.34
N PHE A 6 6.51 19.37 5.66
CA PHE A 6 6.17 17.97 5.90
C PHE A 6 6.46 17.56 7.35
N SER A 7 5.40 17.12 8.04
CA SER A 7 5.47 16.53 9.36
C SER A 7 5.34 15.00 9.26
N ALA A 8 6.45 14.29 9.41
CA ALA A 8 6.45 12.82 9.43
C ALA A 8 5.59 12.28 10.60
N SER A 9 5.63 12.95 11.75
CA SER A 9 4.87 12.53 12.93
C SER A 9 3.35 12.65 12.75
N GLU A 10 2.88 13.67 12.03
CA GLU A 10 1.46 13.79 11.69
C GLU A 10 1.01 12.65 10.78
N LEU A 11 1.84 12.27 9.79
CA LEU A 11 1.56 11.14 8.91
C LEU A 11 1.55 9.81 9.69
N GLU A 12 2.49 9.61 10.61
CA GLU A 12 2.55 8.42 11.48
C GLU A 12 1.31 8.31 12.37
N LEU A 13 0.87 9.40 12.99
CA LEU A 13 -0.37 9.43 13.80
C LEU A 13 -1.61 9.16 12.94
N ALA A 14 -1.68 9.76 11.74
CA ALA A 14 -2.78 9.53 10.82
C ALA A 14 -2.82 8.07 10.34
N ALA A 15 -1.66 7.46 10.04
CA ALA A 15 -1.58 6.06 9.63
C ALA A 15 -2.08 5.10 10.72
N LEU A 16 -1.67 5.32 11.98
CA LEU A 16 -2.18 4.56 13.12
C LEU A 16 -3.70 4.70 13.26
N ARG A 17 -4.22 5.93 13.16
CA ARG A 17 -5.64 6.20 13.31
C ARG A 17 -6.48 5.58 12.19
N VAL A 18 -5.99 5.62 10.96
CA VAL A 18 -6.65 5.01 9.81
C VAL A 18 -6.71 3.50 9.95
N LEU A 19 -5.62 2.84 10.37
CA LEU A 19 -5.60 1.40 10.58
C LEU A 19 -6.63 0.98 11.64
N GLU A 20 -6.63 1.65 12.79
CA GLU A 20 -7.59 1.39 13.87
C GLU A 20 -9.05 1.54 13.41
N LEU A 21 -9.36 2.62 12.68
CA LEU A 21 -10.71 2.86 12.15
C LEU A 21 -11.11 1.82 11.09
N SER A 22 -10.16 1.38 10.27
CA SER A 22 -10.41 0.39 9.22
C SER A 22 -10.70 -0.98 9.82
N GLU A 23 -9.93 -1.40 10.83
CA GLU A 23 -10.15 -2.64 11.57
C GLU A 23 -11.51 -2.64 12.29
N GLN A 24 -11.90 -1.52 12.90
CA GLN A 24 -13.23 -1.37 13.50
C GLN A 24 -14.34 -1.50 12.46
N ALA A 25 -14.22 -0.80 11.32
CA ALA A 25 -15.22 -0.89 10.25
C ALA A 25 -15.34 -2.31 9.68
N LEU A 26 -14.22 -3.03 9.54
CA LEU A 26 -14.20 -4.43 9.11
C LEU A 26 -14.86 -5.35 10.15
N LEU A 27 -14.50 -5.20 11.43
CA LEU A 27 -15.03 -6.01 12.54
C LEU A 27 -16.55 -5.86 12.68
N TYR A 28 -17.06 -4.63 12.51
CA TYR A 28 -18.48 -4.32 12.66
C TYR A 28 -19.27 -4.37 11.33
N GLY A 29 -18.62 -4.68 10.20
CA GLY A 29 -19.27 -4.75 8.89
C GLY A 29 -19.77 -3.41 8.36
N GLU A 30 -19.12 -2.30 8.74
CA GLU A 30 -19.54 -0.92 8.44
C GLU A 30 -18.75 -0.27 7.29
N THR A 31 -18.14 -1.10 6.44
CA THR A 31 -17.36 -0.62 5.29
C THR A 31 -18.19 0.20 4.30
N ASP A 32 -19.51 0.01 4.27
CA ASP A 32 -20.47 0.79 3.47
C ASP A 32 -20.53 2.27 3.88
N LYS A 33 -20.11 2.61 5.11
CA LYS A 33 -20.01 3.99 5.60
C LYS A 33 -18.74 4.71 5.14
N ILE A 34 -17.78 3.99 4.57
CA ILE A 34 -16.52 4.54 4.09
C ILE A 34 -16.66 4.81 2.59
N SER A 35 -16.48 6.07 2.18
CA SER A 35 -16.55 6.40 0.76
C SER A 35 -15.42 5.74 -0.03
N ASP A 36 -15.71 5.30 -1.26
CA ASP A 36 -14.70 4.76 -2.18
C ASP A 36 -13.49 5.68 -2.34
N GLU A 37 -13.70 7.00 -2.38
CA GLU A 37 -12.63 7.99 -2.52
C GLU A 37 -11.66 7.98 -1.32
N THR A 38 -12.14 7.68 -0.11
CA THR A 38 -11.28 7.48 1.05
C THR A 38 -10.36 6.29 0.83
N VAL A 39 -10.90 5.14 0.41
CA VAL A 39 -10.11 3.93 0.14
C VAL A 39 -9.10 4.18 -0.98
N GLN A 40 -9.51 4.86 -2.05
CA GLN A 40 -8.63 5.24 -3.16
C GLN A 40 -7.46 6.13 -2.72
N ARG A 41 -7.70 7.11 -1.83
CA ARG A 41 -6.63 7.97 -1.26
C ARG A 41 -5.63 7.15 -0.45
N LEU A 42 -6.10 6.22 0.37
CA LEU A 42 -5.24 5.34 1.17
C LEU A 42 -4.37 4.45 0.29
N LEU A 43 -4.96 3.78 -0.70
CA LEU A 43 -4.22 2.95 -1.66
C LEU A 43 -3.21 3.79 -2.45
N THR A 44 -3.59 4.97 -2.91
CA THR A 44 -2.70 5.87 -3.66
C THR A 44 -1.50 6.30 -2.82
N ALA A 45 -1.73 6.71 -1.57
CA ALA A 45 -0.67 7.15 -0.66
C ALA A 45 0.26 5.99 -0.32
N GLY A 46 -0.29 4.86 0.11
CA GLY A 46 0.47 3.66 0.47
C GLY A 46 1.32 3.14 -0.69
N THR A 47 0.72 3.02 -1.89
CA THR A 47 1.43 2.54 -3.09
C THR A 47 2.60 3.44 -3.45
N LYS A 48 2.40 4.77 -3.50
CA LYS A 48 3.46 5.72 -3.85
C LYS A 48 4.59 5.73 -2.83
N LEU A 49 4.24 5.72 -1.53
CA LEU A 49 5.23 5.69 -0.46
C LEU A 49 6.01 4.38 -0.46
N PHE A 50 5.32 3.24 -0.54
CA PHE A 50 5.97 1.93 -0.56
C PHE A 50 6.90 1.77 -1.77
N ALA A 51 6.43 2.07 -2.98
CA ALA A 51 7.24 1.98 -4.19
C ALA A 51 8.46 2.90 -4.12
N ASN A 52 8.30 4.12 -3.59
CA ASN A 52 9.42 5.05 -3.43
C ASN A 52 10.45 4.53 -2.41
N LYS A 53 10.01 3.98 -1.27
CA LYS A 53 10.91 3.44 -0.25
C LYS A 53 11.66 2.20 -0.71
N VAL A 54 11.00 1.30 -1.42
CA VAL A 54 11.63 0.07 -1.89
C VAL A 54 12.60 0.37 -3.05
N GLU A 55 12.18 1.12 -4.06
CA GLU A 55 13.01 1.35 -5.25
C GLU A 55 14.07 2.45 -5.07
N MET A 56 13.76 3.55 -4.36
CA MET A 56 14.70 4.67 -4.24
C MET A 56 15.60 4.59 -3.00
N GLU A 57 15.13 3.97 -1.91
CA GLU A 57 15.94 3.83 -0.69
C GLU A 57 16.68 2.48 -0.61
N ASP A 58 16.51 1.57 -1.58
CA ASP A 58 17.02 0.18 -1.59
C ASP A 58 16.70 -0.57 -0.29
N ARG A 59 15.48 -0.37 0.22
CA ARG A 59 15.00 -0.94 1.49
C ARG A 59 14.07 -2.10 1.26
N PHE A 60 14.29 -3.17 2.02
CA PHE A 60 13.41 -4.33 2.06
C PHE A 60 12.70 -4.37 3.42
N PHE A 61 11.39 -4.17 3.41
CA PHE A 61 10.52 -4.34 4.57
C PHE A 61 9.19 -4.93 4.13
N SER A 62 8.50 -5.59 5.05
CA SER A 62 7.15 -6.12 4.80
C SER A 62 6.20 -4.98 4.43
N PRO A 63 5.37 -5.12 3.37
CA PRO A 63 4.31 -4.15 3.09
C PRO A 63 3.20 -4.13 4.15
N TYR A 64 3.16 -5.12 5.06
CA TYR A 64 2.14 -5.29 6.11
C TYR A 64 2.74 -5.21 7.52
N THR A 65 1.94 -4.69 8.45
CA THR A 65 2.29 -4.49 9.86
C THR A 65 2.45 -5.79 10.64
N THR A 66 1.59 -6.78 10.40
CA THR A 66 1.74 -8.16 10.90
C THR A 66 1.52 -9.18 9.78
N ALA A 67 1.99 -10.42 10.00
CA ALA A 67 1.94 -11.49 9.01
C ALA A 67 0.51 -11.99 8.71
N ASP A 68 -0.44 -11.79 9.62
CA ASP A 68 -1.81 -12.31 9.52
C ASP A 68 -2.86 -11.22 9.20
N ASP A 69 -2.43 -9.96 9.01
CA ASP A 69 -3.35 -8.83 8.78
C ASP A 69 -4.03 -8.88 7.40
N VAL A 70 -3.43 -9.57 6.42
CA VAL A 70 -3.87 -9.55 5.01
C VAL A 70 -3.85 -10.96 4.43
N THR A 71 -5.00 -11.42 3.92
CA THR A 71 -5.09 -12.75 3.30
C THR A 71 -4.56 -12.74 1.86
N ALA A 72 -4.18 -13.92 1.35
CA ALA A 72 -3.77 -14.05 -0.05
C ALA A 72 -4.85 -13.58 -1.03
N THR A 73 -6.14 -13.75 -0.68
CA THR A 73 -7.26 -13.28 -1.50
C THR A 73 -7.31 -11.75 -1.55
N ASP A 74 -7.12 -11.08 -0.42
CA ASP A 74 -7.10 -9.61 -0.35
C ASP A 74 -5.99 -9.04 -1.24
N VAL A 75 -4.81 -9.66 -1.20
CA VAL A 75 -3.66 -9.28 -2.05
C VAL A 75 -4.00 -9.46 -3.53
N VAL A 76 -4.48 -10.65 -3.93
CA VAL A 76 -4.76 -10.95 -5.34
C VAL A 76 -5.86 -10.04 -5.90
N MET A 77 -6.94 -9.80 -5.16
CA MET A 77 -8.01 -8.89 -5.57
C MET A 77 -7.48 -7.46 -5.75
N THR A 78 -6.81 -6.93 -4.72
CA THR A 78 -6.28 -5.57 -4.73
C THR A 78 -5.26 -5.37 -5.85
N CYS A 79 -4.28 -6.26 -5.99
CA CYS A 79 -3.28 -6.16 -7.05
C CYS A 79 -3.91 -6.27 -8.44
N SER A 80 -4.87 -7.18 -8.65
CA SER A 80 -5.52 -7.35 -9.96
C SER A 80 -6.23 -6.07 -10.41
N ASP A 81 -6.93 -5.39 -9.51
CA ASP A 81 -7.60 -4.13 -9.85
C ASP A 81 -6.65 -2.94 -9.96
N MET A 82 -5.57 -2.90 -9.17
CA MET A 82 -4.52 -1.89 -9.36
C MET A 82 -3.86 -2.00 -10.74
N LEU A 83 -3.54 -3.23 -11.19
CA LEU A 83 -2.96 -3.47 -12.51
C LEU A 83 -3.91 -3.03 -13.62
N ARG A 84 -5.20 -3.38 -13.51
CA ARG A 84 -6.24 -2.95 -14.44
C ARG A 84 -6.37 -1.42 -14.48
N ALA A 85 -6.32 -0.75 -13.34
CA ALA A 85 -6.46 0.70 -13.24
C ALA A 85 -5.33 1.47 -13.97
N VAL A 86 -4.14 0.88 -14.09
CA VAL A 86 -3.00 1.48 -14.80
C VAL A 86 -2.72 0.82 -16.15
N ASN A 87 -3.62 -0.04 -16.62
CA ASN A 87 -3.51 -0.78 -17.88
C ASN A 87 -2.19 -1.59 -18.00
N LEU A 88 -1.75 -2.21 -16.90
CA LEU A 88 -0.59 -3.10 -16.89
C LEU A 88 -1.04 -4.56 -17.13
N SER A 89 -0.39 -5.26 -18.05
CA SER A 89 -0.70 -6.66 -18.30
C SER A 89 -0.01 -7.59 -17.28
N THR A 90 -0.52 -8.81 -17.13
CA THR A 90 0.16 -9.85 -16.33
C THR A 90 1.51 -10.26 -16.93
N PHE A 91 1.72 -10.05 -18.23
CA PHE A 91 3.01 -10.28 -18.89
C PHE A 91 4.05 -9.25 -18.44
N ASP A 92 3.69 -7.97 -18.43
CA ASP A 92 4.57 -6.89 -17.94
C ASP A 92 4.91 -7.10 -16.46
N LEU A 93 3.92 -7.54 -15.66
CA LEU A 93 4.13 -7.92 -14.27
C LEU A 93 5.15 -9.05 -14.12
N ALA A 94 5.05 -10.10 -14.95
CA ALA A 94 5.96 -11.22 -14.91
C ALA A 94 7.41 -10.80 -15.20
N MET A 95 7.63 -9.82 -16.10
CA MET A 95 8.95 -9.24 -16.33
C MET A 95 9.51 -8.55 -15.08
N TRP A 96 8.65 -7.91 -14.27
CA TRP A 96 9.06 -7.25 -13.03
C TRP A 96 9.46 -8.24 -11.93
N PHE A 97 8.78 -9.39 -11.83
CA PHE A 97 9.14 -10.46 -10.89
C PHE A 97 10.47 -11.15 -11.20
N GLN A 98 10.92 -11.08 -12.46
CA GLN A 98 12.19 -11.64 -12.90
C GLN A 98 13.37 -10.68 -12.68
N ARG A 99 13.13 -9.44 -12.22
CA ARG A 99 14.17 -8.47 -11.95
C ARG A 99 14.98 -8.94 -10.73
N PRO A 100 16.30 -9.19 -10.86
CA PRO A 100 17.11 -9.63 -9.73
C PRO A 100 17.01 -8.63 -8.58
N ARG A 101 16.79 -9.12 -7.36
CA ARG A 101 16.95 -8.28 -6.17
C ARG A 101 18.43 -8.18 -5.86
N SER A 102 18.91 -6.96 -5.60
CA SER A 102 20.31 -6.62 -5.30
C SER A 102 20.95 -7.41 -4.15
N ASN A 103 20.14 -8.15 -3.37
CA ASN A 103 20.55 -8.94 -2.21
C ASN A 103 20.32 -10.45 -2.36
N GLU A 104 20.08 -10.96 -3.58
CA GLU A 104 20.08 -12.40 -3.87
C GLU A 104 21.44 -12.79 -4.50
N ASP A 105 22.46 -12.90 -3.66
CA ASP A 105 23.68 -13.70 -3.90
C ASP A 105 23.62 -14.99 -3.07
#